data_AF-A0A1F9ZHE3-F1
#
_entry.id   AF-A0A1F9ZHE3-F1
#
_cell.length_a   1.000
_cell.length_b   1.000
_cell.length_c   1.000
_cell.angle_alpha   90.00
_cell.angle_beta   90.00
_cell.angle_gamma   90.00
#
_symmetry.space_group_name_H-M   'P 1'
#
loop_
_entity.id
_entity.type
_entity.pdbx_description
1 polymer ?
#
loop_
_entity_poly.entity_id
_entity_poly.type
_entity_poly.pdbx_seq_one_letter_code
_entity_poly.pdbx_strand_id
1 'polypeptide(L)'
;MKYVYCPSCDEVSVLSSMEDDRCQRCRRPAFPVRVSRRWQYWASAGVLLAGTALVVVTDLPQVELRFGLLLPFLLVAFSLSTWGLRAAKAGALARGRAGRARTG
;
A
#
# COMPACT_ATOMS: atom_id res chain seq x y z
N MET A 1 5.83 7.63 5.43
CA MET A 1 5.92 6.21 5.85
C MET A 1 7.12 5.59 5.15
N LYS A 2 7.94 4.83 5.87
CA LYS A 2 9.08 4.08 5.33
C LYS A 2 8.91 2.60 5.63
N TYR A 3 9.45 1.75 4.75
CA TYR A 3 9.55 0.32 5.00
C TYR A 3 10.94 0.05 5.55
N VAL A 4 11.04 -0.66 6.68
CA VAL A 4 12.32 -1.13 7.21
C VAL A 4 12.35 -2.64 7.20
N TYR A 5 13.48 -3.21 6.79
CA TYR A 5 13.71 -4.65 6.79
C TYR A 5 14.64 -5.04 7.93
N CYS A 6 14.23 -6.02 8.73
CA CYS A 6 15.06 -6.56 9.80
C CYS A 6 15.74 -7.87 9.37
N PRO A 7 17.08 -7.91 9.31
CA PRO A 7 17.81 -9.13 8.95
C PRO A 7 17.75 -10.23 10.02
N SER A 8 17.50 -9.88 11.30
CA SER A 8 17.45 -10.88 12.38
C SER A 8 16.12 -11.63 12.44
N CYS A 9 15.02 -10.99 12.07
CA CYS A 9 13.68 -11.59 12.09
C CYS A 9 13.14 -11.94 10.70
N ASP A 10 13.84 -11.52 9.63
CA ASP A 10 13.39 -11.65 8.25
C ASP A 10 11.98 -11.07 8.02
N GLU A 11 11.71 -9.93 8.67
CA GLU A 11 10.42 -9.25 8.66
C GLU A 11 10.57 -7.81 8.18
N VAL A 12 9.49 -7.30 7.56
CA VAL A 12 9.37 -5.89 7.15
C VAL A 12 8.34 -5.19 8.03
N SER A 13 8.77 -4.11 8.68
CA SER A 13 7.91 -3.21 9.43
C SER A 13 7.67 -1.92 8.63
N VAL A 14 6.49 -1.32 8.78
CA VAL A 14 6.16 -0.01 8.20
C VAL A 14 6.21 0.99 9.33
N LEU A 15 7.14 1.94 9.27
CA LEU A 15 7.27 2.98 10.30
C LEU A 15 6.93 4.37 9.74
N SER A 16 6.63 5.27 10.66
CA SER A 16 6.57 6.70 10.37
C SER A 16 7.94 7.20 9.90
N SER A 17 8.00 8.33 9.18
CA SER A 17 9.29 8.84 8.68
C SER A 17 10.21 9.30 9.81
N MET A 18 9.65 9.62 10.97
CA MET A 18 10.35 10.14 12.15
C MET A 18 10.75 9.06 13.14
N GLU A 19 10.30 7.82 12.96
CA GLU A 19 10.67 6.71 13.85
C GLU A 19 12.07 6.18 13.56
N ASP A 20 12.75 5.71 14.61
CA ASP A 20 14.05 5.06 14.50
C ASP A 20 13.98 3.81 13.61
N ASP A 21 15.04 3.57 12.84
CA ASP A 21 15.18 2.38 11.97
C ASP A 21 15.50 1.11 12.79
N ARG A 22 14.55 0.71 13.65
CA ARG A 22 14.62 -0.50 14.47
C ARG A 22 13.45 -1.42 14.17
N CYS A 23 13.71 -2.71 14.28
CA CYS A 23 12.65 -3.72 14.17
C CYS A 23 11.67 -3.58 15.35
N GLN A 24 10.36 -3.52 15.09
CA GLN A 24 9.38 -3.45 16.18
C GLN A 24 9.29 -4.74 17.00
N ARG A 25 9.77 -5.87 16.46
CA ARG A 25 9.74 -7.18 17.14
C ARG A 25 10.97 -7.41 18.03
N CYS A 26 12.18 -7.29 17.47
CA CYS A 26 13.42 -7.59 18.19
C CYS A 26 14.25 -6.36 18.60
N ARG A 27 13.79 -5.14 18.26
CA ARG A 27 14.48 -3.85 18.48
C ARG A 27 15.90 -3.72 17.91
N ARG A 28 16.37 -4.71 17.13
CA ARG A 28 17.67 -4.66 16.44
C ARG A 28 17.65 -3.66 15.29
N PRO A 29 18.83 -3.18 14.84
CA PRO A 29 18.94 -2.30 13.67
C PRO A 29 18.26 -2.94 12.46
N ALA A 30 17.40 -2.17 11.82
CA ALA A 30 16.73 -2.50 10.57
C ALA A 30 17.18 -1.50 9.51
N PHE A 31 17.11 -1.90 8.24
CA PHE A 31 17.56 -1.03 7.14
C PHE A 31 16.35 -0.52 6.35
N PRO A 32 16.30 0.78 6.02
CA PRO A 32 15.21 1.33 5.22
C PRO A 32 15.27 0.79 3.79
N VAL A 33 14.16 0.22 3.31
CA VAL A 33 14.01 -0.28 1.95
C VAL A 33 13.11 0.68 1.17
N ARG A 34 13.65 1.28 0.11
CA ARG A 34 12.86 2.11 -0.81
C ARG A 34 12.01 1.22 -1.69
N VAL A 35 10.68 1.29 -1.49
CA VAL A 35 9.70 0.68 -2.39
C VAL A 35 8.99 1.77 -3.16
N SER A 36 9.14 1.78 -4.48
CA SER A 36 8.39 2.70 -5.34
C SER A 36 6.92 2.27 -5.41
N ARG A 37 6.02 3.05 -4.80
CA ARG A 37 4.56 2.84 -4.84
C ARG A 37 3.88 3.40 -6.10
N ARG A 38 4.64 3.79 -7.13
CA ARG A 38 4.12 4.61 -8.25
C ARG A 38 2.91 3.99 -8.92
N TRP A 39 2.96 2.72 -9.32
CA TRP A 39 1.88 2.13 -10.13
C TRP A 39 0.57 1.90 -9.34
N GLN A 40 0.65 1.49 -8.08
CA GLN A 40 -0.54 1.28 -7.24
C GLN A 40 -1.25 2.58 -6.88
N TYR A 41 -0.51 3.67 -6.65
CA TYR A 41 -1.10 4.97 -6.40
C TYR A 41 -1.95 5.44 -7.60
N TRP A 42 -1.42 5.27 -8.83
CA TRP A 42 -2.15 5.60 -10.05
C TRP A 42 -3.36 4.69 -10.29
N ALA A 43 -3.26 3.39 -9.99
CA ALA A 43 -4.37 2.45 -10.11
C ALA A 43 -5.52 2.79 -9.15
N SER A 44 -5.23 3.03 -7.87
CA SER A 44 -6.24 3.42 -6.89
C SER A 44 -6.84 4.79 -7.19
N ALA A 45 -6.03 5.77 -7.60
CA ALA A 45 -6.52 7.10 -8.01
C ALA A 45 -7.42 7.01 -9.24
N GLY A 46 -7.07 6.18 -10.23
CA GLY A 46 -7.88 5.95 -11.43
C GLY A 46 -9.25 5.36 -11.12
N VAL A 47 -9.33 4.37 -10.23
CA VAL A 47 -10.60 3.76 -9.82
C VAL A 47 -11.50 4.76 -9.08
N LEU A 48 -10.92 5.58 -8.20
CA LEU A 48 -11.67 6.62 -7.49
C LEU A 48 -12.19 7.71 -8.45
N LEU A 49 -11.34 8.21 -9.36
CA LEU A 49 -11.74 9.20 -10.35
C LEU A 49 -12.82 8.65 -11.30
N ALA A 50 -12.70 7.39 -11.72
CA ALA A 50 -13.72 6.74 -12.54
C ALA A 50 -15.06 6.61 -11.80
N GLY A 51 -15.03 6.20 -10.52
CA GLY A 51 -16.24 6.13 -9.68
C GLY A 51 -16.90 7.49 -9.47
N THR A 52 -16.12 8.54 -9.18
CA THR A 52 -16.64 9.91 -9.04
C THR A 52 -17.23 10.41 -10.36
N ALA A 53 -16.53 10.24 -11.48
CA ALA A 53 -17.03 10.66 -12.79
C ALA A 53 -18.34 9.95 -13.15
N LEU A 54 -18.47 8.66 -12.86
CA LEU A 54 -19.68 7.89 -13.13
C LEU A 54 -20.88 8.44 -12.34
N VAL A 55 -20.69 8.78 -11.07
CA VAL A 55 -21.75 9.34 -10.20
C VAL A 55 -22.17 10.74 -10.64
N VAL A 56 -21.23 11.56 -11.13
CA VAL A 56 -21.53 12.90 -11.66
C VAL A 56 -22.29 12.81 -12.98
N VAL A 57 -21.92 11.87 -13.87
CA VAL A 57 -22.54 11.72 -15.21
C VAL A 57 -23.92 11.09 -15.15
N THR A 58 -24.17 10.17 -14.20
CA THR A 58 -25.44 9.40 -14.17
C THR A 58 -26.65 10.18 -13.66
N ASP A 59 -26.49 11.40 -13.12
CA ASP A 59 -27.54 12.29 -12.59
C ASP A 59 -28.75 11.55 -11.97
N LEU A 60 -28.45 10.59 -11.09
CA LEU A 60 -29.47 9.75 -10.44
C LEU A 60 -30.11 10.51 -9.27
N PRO A 61 -31.43 10.80 -9.31
CA PRO A 61 -32.11 11.54 -8.24
C PRO A 61 -32.28 10.69 -6.98
N GLN A 62 -32.25 9.36 -7.09
CA GLN A 62 -32.43 8.42 -6.00
C GLN A 62 -31.10 8.11 -5.32
N VAL A 63 -31.00 8.49 -4.04
CA VAL A 63 -29.81 8.33 -3.22
C VAL A 63 -29.41 6.85 -3.06
N GLU A 64 -30.38 5.94 -2.95
CA GLU A 64 -30.12 4.49 -2.82
C GLU A 64 -29.43 3.89 -4.06
N LEU A 65 -29.85 4.30 -5.26
CA LEU A 65 -29.23 3.86 -6.52
C LEU A 65 -27.81 4.42 -6.67
N ARG A 66 -27.55 5.66 -6.22
CA ARG A 66 -26.21 6.22 -6.16
C ARG A 66 -25.29 5.41 -5.24
N PHE A 67 -25.77 5.01 -4.06
CA PHE A 67 -25.00 4.17 -3.14
C PHE A 67 -24.77 2.76 -3.70
N GLY A 68 -25.79 2.15 -4.30
CA GLY A 68 -25.66 0.84 -4.97
C GLY A 68 -24.63 0.87 -6.10
N LEU A 69 -24.55 1.97 -6.85
CA LEU A 69 -23.57 2.17 -7.91
C LEU A 69 -22.16 2.45 -7.38
N LEU A 70 -22.02 3.19 -6.28
CA LEU A 70 -20.73 3.48 -5.64
C LEU A 70 -20.11 2.29 -4.92
N LEU A 71 -20.94 1.43 -4.34
CA LEU A 71 -20.51 0.27 -3.53
C LEU A 71 -19.46 -0.62 -4.24
N PRO A 72 -19.65 -1.07 -5.50
CA PRO A 72 -18.64 -1.88 -6.18
C PRO A 72 -17.32 -1.12 -6.39
N PHE A 73 -17.35 0.19 -6.68
CA PHE A 73 -16.12 0.99 -6.83
C PHE A 73 -15.36 1.11 -5.52
N LEU A 74 -16.07 1.30 -4.41
CA LEU A 74 -15.46 1.32 -3.07
C LEU A 74 -14.85 -0.03 -2.72
N LEU A 75 -15.56 -1.14 -2.99
CA LEU A 75 -15.06 -2.49 -2.75
C LEU A 75 -13.82 -2.79 -3.59
N VAL A 76 -13.81 -2.41 -4.87
CA VAL A 76 -12.65 -2.56 -5.76
C VAL A 76 -11.48 -1.69 -5.29
N ALA A 77 -11.72 -0.43 -4.95
CA ALA A 77 -10.69 0.48 -4.46
C ALA A 77 -10.07 -0.01 -3.13
N PHE A 78 -10.89 -0.54 -2.22
CA PHE A 78 -10.43 -1.12 -0.96
C PHE A 78 -9.64 -2.42 -1.19
N SER A 79 -10.13 -3.29 -2.06
CA SER A 79 -9.44 -4.54 -2.44
C SER A 79 -8.09 -4.25 -3.09
N LEU A 80 -8.01 -3.28 -4.00
CA LEU A 80 -6.75 -2.83 -4.61
C LEU A 80 -5.79 -2.25 -3.55
N SER A 81 -6.31 -1.49 -2.59
CA SER A 81 -5.50 -0.88 -1.53
C SER A 81 -4.89 -1.92 -0.60
N THR A 82 -5.67 -2.93 -0.21
CA THR A 82 -5.20 -4.02 0.67
C THR A 82 -4.22 -4.95 -0.05
N TRP A 83 -4.52 -5.34 -1.29
CA TRP A 83 -3.57 -6.08 -2.15
C TRP A 83 -2.30 -5.27 -2.38
N GLY A 84 -2.44 -3.96 -2.59
CA GLY A 84 -1.32 -3.08 -2.82
C GLY A 84 -0.35 -3.04 -1.63
N LEU A 85 -0.91 -2.95 -0.42
CA LEU A 85 -0.15 -2.97 0.81
C LEU A 85 0.60 -4.30 1.00
N ARG A 86 -0.04 -5.43 0.70
CA ARG A 86 0.56 -6.77 0.78
C ARG A 86 1.67 -6.95 -0.24
N ALA A 87 1.43 -6.58 -1.50
CA ALA A 87 2.43 -6.64 -2.57
C ALA A 87 3.62 -5.72 -2.30
N ALA A 88 3.40 -4.53 -1.74
CA ALA A 88 4.47 -3.62 -1.35
C ALA A 88 5.31 -4.18 -0.19
N LYS A 89 4.68 -4.82 0.81
CA LYS A 89 5.41 -5.54 1.87
C LYS A 89 6.22 -6.70 1.30
N ALA A 90 5.64 -7.52 0.43
CA ALA A 90 6.34 -8.63 -0.22
C ALA A 90 7.54 -8.14 -1.05
N GLY A 91 7.35 -7.07 -1.84
CA GLY A 91 8.42 -6.45 -2.61
C GLY A 91 9.49 -5.77 -1.74
N ALA A 92 9.13 -5.22 -0.58
CA ALA A 92 10.08 -4.71 0.40
C ALA A 92 10.94 -5.83 0.98
N LEU A 93 10.32 -6.98 1.25
CA LEU A 93 10.97 -8.15 1.84
C LEU A 93 11.93 -8.81 0.84
N ALA A 94 11.49 -8.97 -0.41
CA ALA A 94 12.35 -9.44 -1.50
C ALA A 94 13.55 -8.51 -1.74
N ARG A 95 13.35 -7.18 -1.76
CA ARG A 95 14.44 -6.20 -1.88
C ARG A 95 15.36 -6.18 -0.66
N GLY A 96 14.81 -6.34 0.55
CA GLY A 96 15.58 -6.43 1.79
C GLY A 96 16.51 -7.64 1.82
N ARG A 97 16.00 -8.81 1.41
CA ARG A 97 16.80 -10.04 1.24
C ARG A 97 17.87 -9.88 0.16
N ALA A 98 17.52 -9.32 -1.00
CA ALA A 98 18.47 -9.07 -2.09
C ALA A 98 19.55 -8.03 -1.73
N GLY A 99 19.19 -7.00 -0.96
CA GLY A 99 20.13 -6.00 -0.43
C GLY A 99 21.11 -6.62 0.57
N ARG A 100 20.62 -7.46 1.49
CA ARG A 100 21.48 -8.21 2.42
C ARG A 100 22.50 -9.08 1.67
N ALA A 101 22.08 -9.74 0.59
CA ALA A 101 22.97 -10.59 -0.21
C ALA A 101 24.06 -9.82 -0.97
N ARG A 102 23.98 -8.49 -1.08
CA ARG A 102 25.02 -7.65 -1.72
C ARG A 102 25.98 -6.98 -0.72
N THR A 103 25.62 -6.95 0.56
CA THR A 103 26.41 -6.29 1.62
C THR A 103 27.00 -7.23 2.64
N GLY A 104 26.66 -8.53 2.57
CA GLY A 104 27.32 -9.60 3.33
C GLY A 104 28.27 -10.36 2.42
#